data_AF-A0A6M3LLT0-F1
#
_entry.id   AF-A0A6M3LLT0-F1
#
_cell.length_a   1.000
_cell.length_b   1.000
_cell.length_c   1.000
_cell.angle_alpha   90.00
_cell.angle_beta   90.00
_cell.angle_gamma   90.00
#
_symmetry.space_group_name_H-M   'P 1'
#
loop_
_entity.id
_entity.type
_entity.pdbx_description
1 polymer ?
#
loop_
_entity_poly.entity_id
_entity_poly.type
_entity_poly.pdbx_seq_one_letter_code
_entity_poly.pdbx_strand_id
1 'polypeptide(L)'
;MVSSAILSCVYAIIQNKFKYEFLKRSQNTTHYYPVGFIGNQNMHANWLVPNVFMAGWLAQNMSLWWLASIPLLVYVIKLNHCRTAYIGLLIGGFYSLGLYVGFLFAGVSLAILSLIYLIGAEMSWWTYGHGGITTLRERINYWRVALRQIRKTPIFGVGFDVFQTKVPFLQLEINEQTKGEFLKFENYACPYPQKCHNDYLQHVLDNGLIGLVGILFLVGLALSAEISSLLVAAFVSLLACGLFFHTFHVIMTNIIFWFLCFTLIRSGGEVVTLLTIPWYVVIIFGVLFLKYTLSRTLFDITFHDYFRNNCTFPPTKALKHNPKSSMVHTYAGQYYFKTGNITKMFEHSLSALAYHDGAQRYWELWSNLGTACFLGGGLALAEHCHKTALKFWPEHKNAKKALDELNRLRQHFVTVTPVNPNEKMVEKKAI
;
A
#
# COMPACT_ATOMS: atom_id res chain seq x y z
N MET A 1 6.32 19.85 23.89
CA MET A 1 5.73 19.74 22.54
C MET A 1 6.69 20.14 21.43
N VAL A 2 7.35 21.31 21.49
CA VAL A 2 8.44 21.69 20.56
C VAL A 2 9.52 20.61 20.48
N SER A 3 9.91 20.02 21.62
CA SER A 3 10.85 18.89 21.67
C SER A 3 10.35 17.66 20.90
N SER A 4 9.04 17.41 20.84
CA SER A 4 8.47 16.27 20.09
C SER A 4 8.56 16.49 18.58
N ALA A 5 8.32 17.71 18.09
CA ALA A 5 8.50 18.06 16.69
C ALA A 5 9.98 17.97 16.28
N ILE A 6 10.88 18.51 17.12
CA ILE A 6 12.33 18.41 16.90
C ILE A 6 12.79 16.95 16.92
N LEU A 7 12.37 16.15 17.91
CA LEU A 7 12.69 14.72 18.00
C LEU A 7 12.16 13.95 16.79
N SER A 8 10.95 14.28 16.31
CA SER A 8 10.37 13.68 15.10
C SER A 8 11.20 13.99 13.86
N CYS A 9 11.67 15.24 13.71
CA CYS A 9 12.55 15.62 12.63
C CYS A 9 13.93 14.94 12.74
N VAL A 10 14.54 14.91 13.92
CA VAL A 10 15.83 14.23 14.16
C VAL A 10 15.72 12.74 13.87
N TYR A 11 14.64 12.11 14.34
CA TYR A 11 14.34 10.72 14.04
C TYR A 11 14.24 10.49 12.53
N ALA A 12 13.52 11.34 11.79
CA ALA A 12 13.43 11.23 10.33
C ALA A 12 14.78 11.39 9.61
N ILE A 13 15.70 12.21 10.13
CA ILE A 13 17.07 12.34 9.61
C ILE A 13 17.86 11.05 9.86
N ILE A 14 17.82 10.53 11.09
CA ILE A 14 18.51 9.26 11.45
C ILE A 14 18.00 8.12 10.58
N GLN A 15 16.68 8.04 10.36
CA GLN A 15 16.07 7.01 9.52
C GLN A 15 16.52 7.11 8.06
N ASN A 16 16.59 8.32 7.49
CA ASN A 16 17.10 8.50 6.12
C ASN A 16 18.56 8.04 5.99
N LYS A 17 19.39 8.32 7.00
CA LYS A 17 20.79 7.86 7.02
C LYS A 17 20.88 6.34 7.12
N PHE A 18 20.10 5.72 8.02
CA PHE A 18 20.07 4.27 8.18
C PHE A 18 19.56 3.56 6.91
N LYS A 19 18.52 4.11 6.26
CA LYS A 19 18.01 3.62 4.99
C LYS A 19 19.06 3.69 3.89
N TYR A 20 19.77 4.82 3.76
CA TYR A 20 20.84 4.95 2.75
C TYR A 20 21.91 3.86 2.92
N GLU A 21 22.35 3.61 4.15
CA GLU A 21 23.31 2.55 4.46
C GLU A 21 22.72 1.15 4.22
N PHE A 22 21.45 0.93 4.55
CA PHE A 22 20.76 -0.33 4.26
C PHE A 22 20.63 -0.57 2.75
N LEU A 23 20.23 0.44 1.98
CA LEU A 23 20.10 0.37 0.52
C LEU A 23 21.45 0.12 -0.15
N LYS A 24 22.51 0.79 0.32
CA LYS A 24 23.87 0.55 -0.15
C LYS A 24 24.31 -0.90 0.09
N ARG A 25 23.85 -1.53 1.18
CA ARG A 25 24.08 -2.97 1.46
C ARG A 25 23.14 -3.90 0.70
N SER A 26 21.92 -3.46 0.39
CA SER A 26 20.89 -4.25 -0.28
C SER A 26 20.93 -4.19 -1.81
N GLN A 27 21.81 -3.38 -2.40
CA GLN A 27 22.01 -3.33 -3.87
C GLN A 27 22.39 -4.70 -4.47
N ASN A 28 22.84 -5.66 -3.65
CA ASN A 28 23.10 -7.05 -4.07
C ASN A 28 21.90 -8.00 -3.87
N THR A 29 20.78 -7.55 -3.30
CA THR A 29 19.57 -8.37 -3.07
C THR A 29 18.36 -7.62 -3.59
N THR A 30 17.89 -7.96 -4.79
CA THR A 30 17.03 -7.11 -5.62
C THR A 30 15.62 -6.79 -5.09
N HIS A 31 15.10 -7.31 -3.97
CA HIS A 31 13.64 -7.36 -3.80
C HIS A 31 12.99 -7.04 -2.45
N TYR A 32 13.70 -6.60 -1.40
CA TYR A 32 13.01 -6.33 -0.12
C TYR A 32 13.42 -5.01 0.53
N TYR A 33 12.53 -4.02 0.43
CA TYR A 33 12.57 -2.81 1.25
C TYR A 33 11.76 -3.08 2.53
N PRO A 34 12.20 -2.65 3.72
CA PRO A 34 11.38 -2.75 4.93
C PRO A 34 10.06 -2.00 4.70
N VAL A 35 8.97 -2.77 4.66
CA VAL A 35 7.62 -2.29 4.34
C VAL A 35 6.95 -1.82 5.64
N GLY A 36 7.02 -0.53 5.92
CA GLY A 36 6.36 0.07 7.07
C GLY A 36 6.46 1.58 7.06
N PHE A 37 5.81 2.23 8.05
CA PHE A 37 5.91 3.68 8.26
C PHE A 37 7.38 4.12 8.13
N ILE A 38 8.29 3.44 8.83
CA ILE A 38 9.74 3.65 8.89
C ILE A 38 10.46 3.59 7.52
N GLY A 39 9.95 2.84 6.53
CA GLY A 39 10.58 2.71 5.20
C GLY A 39 10.11 3.73 4.16
N ASN A 40 8.98 4.41 4.39
CA ASN A 40 8.36 5.29 3.41
C ASN A 40 8.59 6.78 3.71
N GLN A 41 9.54 7.36 2.96
CA GLN A 41 9.93 8.77 3.05
C GLN A 41 8.75 9.74 2.81
N ASN A 42 7.83 9.38 1.90
CA ASN A 42 6.65 10.19 1.64
C ASN A 42 5.70 10.20 2.83
N MET A 43 5.49 9.06 3.49
CA MET A 43 4.65 9.00 4.69
C MET A 43 5.25 9.79 5.84
N HIS A 44 6.56 9.68 6.08
CA HIS A 44 7.24 10.42 7.16
C HIS A 44 7.10 11.93 6.98
N ALA A 45 7.44 12.41 5.78
CA ALA A 45 7.39 13.84 5.52
C ALA A 45 5.96 14.38 5.55
N ASN A 46 4.98 13.67 4.96
CA ASN A 46 3.57 14.07 5.04
C ASN A 46 3.03 14.05 6.47
N TRP A 47 3.53 13.14 7.30
CA TRP A 47 3.19 13.07 8.73
C TRP A 47 3.78 14.24 9.52
N LEU A 48 5.02 14.63 9.23
CA LEU A 48 5.72 15.72 9.93
C LEU A 48 5.05 17.09 9.75
N VAL A 49 4.49 17.36 8.57
CA VAL A 49 3.98 18.70 8.22
C VAL A 49 2.81 19.14 9.11
N PRO A 50 1.70 18.38 9.24
CA PRO A 50 0.62 18.75 10.17
C PRO A 50 1.09 18.83 11.62
N ASN A 51 2.02 17.95 12.04
CA ASN A 51 2.54 17.95 13.41
C ASN A 51 3.35 19.22 13.72
N VAL A 52 4.06 19.80 12.74
CA VAL A 52 4.79 21.06 12.95
C VAL A 52 3.83 22.25 13.07
N PHE A 53 2.77 22.32 12.25
CA PHE A 53 1.74 23.35 12.43
C PHE A 53 1.00 23.22 13.76
N MET A 54 0.68 21.98 14.15
CA MET A 54 0.07 21.66 15.44
C MET A 54 0.98 22.05 16.62
N ALA A 55 2.28 21.76 16.52
CA ALA A 55 3.26 22.16 17.52
C ALA A 55 3.44 23.68 17.56
N GLY A 56 3.40 24.35 16.40
CA GLY A 56 3.39 25.81 16.29
C GLY A 56 2.18 26.43 16.96
N TRP A 57 0.98 25.86 16.78
CA TRP A 57 -0.23 26.30 17.46
C TRP A 57 -0.09 26.22 18.98
N LEU A 58 0.34 25.07 19.50
CA LEU A 58 0.52 24.87 20.94
C LEU A 58 1.61 25.79 21.51
N ALA A 59 2.65 26.09 20.72
CA ALA A 59 3.76 26.93 21.13
C ALA A 59 3.52 28.44 20.91
N GLN A 60 2.52 28.83 20.12
CA GLN A 60 2.24 30.24 19.80
C GLN A 60 1.93 31.05 21.06
N ASN A 61 1.40 30.39 22.08
CA ASN A 61 1.13 30.97 23.41
C ASN A 61 2.30 30.81 24.40
N MET A 62 3.42 30.18 24.01
CA MET A 62 4.52 29.83 24.92
C MET A 62 5.89 30.40 24.50
N SER A 63 6.24 30.42 23.21
CA SER A 63 7.56 30.91 22.75
C SER A 63 7.74 30.93 21.23
N LEU A 64 8.49 31.91 20.68
CA LEU A 64 8.92 31.95 19.26
C LEU A 64 9.91 30.84 18.84
N TRP A 65 10.50 30.10 19.78
CA TRP A 65 11.48 29.05 19.47
C TRP A 65 10.96 27.94 18.55
N TRP A 66 9.63 27.76 18.42
CA TRP A 66 9.05 26.79 17.49
C TRP A 66 9.40 27.10 16.02
N LEU A 67 9.71 28.36 15.66
CA LEU A 67 10.12 28.74 14.31
C LEU A 67 11.41 28.01 13.88
N ALA A 68 12.28 27.61 14.82
CA ALA A 68 13.47 26.81 14.54
C ALA A 68 13.13 25.40 14.00
N SER A 69 11.91 24.91 14.19
CA SER A 69 11.44 23.65 13.62
C SER A 69 11.13 23.76 12.11
N ILE A 70 10.89 24.96 11.58
CA ILE A 70 10.54 25.16 10.16
C ILE A 70 11.74 24.84 9.23
N PRO A 71 12.95 25.40 9.42
CA PRO A 71 14.11 25.03 8.60
C PRO A 71 14.42 23.53 8.68
N LEU A 72 14.27 22.95 9.86
CA LEU A 72 14.47 21.52 10.09
C LEU A 72 13.41 20.68 9.34
N LEU A 73 12.14 21.10 9.37
CA LEU A 73 11.07 20.47 8.59
C LEU A 73 11.35 20.56 7.08
N VAL A 74 11.74 21.73 6.57
CA VAL A 74 12.10 21.92 5.16
C VAL A 74 13.26 21.00 4.77
N TYR A 75 14.29 20.90 5.61
CA TYR A 75 15.41 19.99 5.41
C TYR A 75 14.95 18.53 5.37
N VAL A 76 14.11 18.10 6.31
CA VAL A 76 13.54 16.74 6.34
C VAL A 76 12.69 16.47 5.10
N ILE A 77 11.82 17.39 4.68
CA ILE A 77 11.02 17.25 3.46
C ILE A 77 11.92 17.10 2.23
N LYS A 78 12.98 17.90 2.15
CA LYS A 78 13.98 17.85 1.07
C LYS A 78 14.71 16.51 1.05
N LEU A 79 15.18 16.02 2.20
CA LEU A 79 15.83 14.71 2.31
C LEU A 79 14.90 13.54 1.92
N ASN A 80 13.61 13.67 2.23
CA ASN A 80 12.62 12.66 1.91
C ASN A 80 12.08 12.77 0.47
N HIS A 81 12.46 13.81 -0.27
CA HIS A 81 11.95 14.11 -1.60
C HIS A 81 10.40 14.12 -1.69
N CYS A 82 9.73 14.46 -0.58
CA CYS A 82 8.27 14.35 -0.48
C CYS A 82 7.57 15.65 -0.87
N ARG A 83 7.06 15.66 -2.09
CA ARG A 83 6.45 16.85 -2.70
C ARG A 83 5.16 17.26 -2.07
N THR A 84 4.32 16.29 -1.71
CA THR A 84 3.03 16.62 -1.09
C THR A 84 3.23 17.18 0.31
N ALA A 85 4.26 16.75 1.04
CA ALA A 85 4.63 17.37 2.31
C ALA A 85 5.04 18.83 2.08
N TYR A 86 5.80 19.09 1.02
CA TYR A 86 6.12 20.47 0.63
C TYR A 86 4.87 21.29 0.27
N ILE A 87 3.96 20.75 -0.55
CA ILE A 87 2.69 21.40 -0.89
C ILE A 87 1.86 21.66 0.37
N GLY A 88 1.74 20.69 1.27
CA GLY A 88 1.06 20.84 2.55
C GLY A 88 1.71 21.91 3.43
N LEU A 89 3.05 21.99 3.45
CA LEU A 89 3.80 23.02 4.17
C LEU A 89 3.53 24.40 3.56
N LEU A 90 3.54 24.52 2.23
CA LEU A 90 3.21 25.76 1.56
C LEU A 90 1.77 26.18 1.85
N ILE A 91 0.78 25.32 1.61
CA ILE A 91 -0.64 25.62 1.85
C ILE A 91 -0.87 26.03 3.30
N GLY A 92 -0.36 25.27 4.27
CA GLY A 92 -0.49 25.62 5.69
C GLY A 92 0.25 26.91 6.06
N GLY A 93 1.46 27.11 5.53
CA GLY A 93 2.28 28.28 5.82
C GLY A 93 1.66 29.55 5.26
N PHE A 94 1.16 29.50 4.03
CA PHE A 94 0.48 30.61 3.39
C PHE A 94 -0.90 30.89 3.98
N TYR A 95 -1.65 29.86 4.39
CA TYR A 95 -2.88 30.07 5.15
C TYR A 95 -2.59 30.84 6.44
N SER A 96 -1.54 30.42 7.15
CA SER A 96 -1.09 31.09 8.37
C SER A 96 -0.66 32.54 8.08
N LEU A 97 0.13 32.77 7.02
CA LEU A 97 0.61 34.10 6.63
C LEU A 97 -0.51 35.02 6.11
N GLY A 98 -1.46 34.46 5.36
CA GLY A 98 -2.60 35.18 4.79
C GLY A 98 -3.53 35.74 5.86
N LEU A 99 -3.59 35.09 7.02
CA LEU A 99 -4.30 35.62 8.19
C LEU A 99 -3.58 36.82 8.85
N TYR A 100 -2.27 37.00 8.62
CA TYR A 100 -1.50 38.14 9.12
C TYR A 100 -1.36 39.28 8.11
N VAL A 101 -1.21 38.97 6.81
CA VAL A 101 -0.82 39.94 5.77
C VAL A 101 -1.93 40.15 4.71
N GLY A 102 -3.01 39.37 4.77
CA GLY A 102 -4.13 39.40 3.83
C GLY A 102 -4.09 38.26 2.80
N PHE A 103 -5.23 37.60 2.60
CA PHE A 103 -5.35 36.38 1.79
C PHE A 103 -4.99 36.55 0.31
N LEU A 104 -5.13 37.75 -0.26
CA LEU A 104 -4.90 38.01 -1.69
C LEU A 104 -3.42 37.81 -2.07
N PHE A 105 -2.50 38.32 -1.24
CA PHE A 105 -1.06 38.22 -1.47
C PHE A 105 -0.55 36.80 -1.23
N ALA A 106 -1.10 36.12 -0.23
CA ALA A 106 -0.78 34.72 0.07
C ALA A 106 -1.25 33.76 -1.04
N GLY A 107 -2.45 33.99 -1.60
CA GLY A 107 -3.01 33.15 -2.66
C GLY A 107 -2.23 33.21 -3.98
N VAL A 108 -1.84 34.41 -4.42
CA VAL A 108 -1.02 34.60 -5.64
C VAL A 108 0.36 33.98 -5.48
N SER A 109 1.01 34.16 -4.32
CA SER A 109 2.31 33.56 -4.00
C SER A 109 2.24 32.02 -4.01
N LEU A 110 1.15 31.45 -3.50
CA LEU A 110 0.91 30.00 -3.49
C LEU A 110 0.74 29.43 -4.90
N ALA A 111 -0.05 30.10 -5.75
CA ALA A 111 -0.27 29.70 -7.12
C ALA A 111 1.05 29.69 -7.91
N ILE A 112 1.87 30.74 -7.76
CA ILE A 112 3.16 30.87 -8.43
C ILE A 112 4.17 29.82 -7.93
N LEU A 113 4.33 29.62 -6.62
CA LEU A 113 5.25 28.62 -6.09
C LEU A 113 4.82 27.19 -6.42
N SER A 114 3.51 26.92 -6.39
CA SER A 114 2.98 25.61 -6.80
C SER A 114 3.22 25.35 -8.29
N LEU A 115 3.06 26.37 -9.14
CA LEU A 115 3.29 26.29 -10.59
C LEU A 115 4.77 26.11 -10.92
N ILE A 116 5.66 26.92 -10.32
CA ILE A 116 7.12 26.82 -10.51
C ILE A 116 7.61 25.43 -10.08
N TYR A 117 7.08 24.89 -8.99
CA TYR A 117 7.47 23.57 -8.49
C TYR A 117 6.89 22.41 -9.32
N LEU A 118 5.68 22.55 -9.85
CA LEU A 118 5.08 21.61 -10.81
C LEU A 118 5.87 21.53 -12.11
N ILE A 119 6.43 22.66 -12.56
CA ILE A 119 7.18 22.77 -13.82
C ILE A 119 8.66 22.36 -13.65
N GLY A 120 9.30 22.70 -12.53
CA GLY A 120 10.76 22.60 -12.36
C GLY A 120 11.32 21.29 -11.80
N ALA A 121 10.48 20.37 -11.29
CA ALA A 121 10.98 19.19 -10.57
C ALA A 121 10.76 17.89 -11.35
N GLU A 122 11.83 17.31 -11.93
CA GLU A 122 11.83 15.97 -12.53
C GLU A 122 11.18 14.95 -11.59
N MET A 123 10.01 14.42 -11.98
CA MET A 123 9.05 13.73 -11.11
C MET A 123 9.44 12.29 -10.76
N SER A 124 10.30 12.05 -9.76
CA SER A 124 10.51 10.71 -9.21
C SER A 124 9.67 10.46 -7.94
N TRP A 125 8.52 9.83 -8.10
CA TRP A 125 7.62 9.43 -7.02
C TRP A 125 7.87 7.99 -6.60
N TRP A 126 8.75 7.77 -5.62
CA TRP A 126 9.03 6.44 -5.11
C TRP A 126 7.79 5.82 -4.44
N THR A 127 7.32 4.71 -5.00
CA THR A 127 6.15 3.97 -4.52
C THR A 127 6.56 2.93 -3.48
N TYR A 128 5.59 2.53 -2.65
CA TYR A 128 5.74 1.50 -1.63
C TYR A 128 6.39 0.23 -2.18
N GLY A 129 7.49 -0.18 -1.55
CA GLY A 129 8.00 -1.55 -1.60
C GLY A 129 8.85 -1.94 -2.80
N HIS A 130 8.68 -1.39 -4.01
CA HIS A 130 9.45 -1.79 -5.19
C HIS A 130 9.82 -0.56 -6.00
N GLY A 131 11.09 -0.45 -6.42
CA GLY A 131 11.71 0.77 -6.96
C GLY A 131 11.18 1.34 -8.29
N GLY A 132 9.89 1.14 -8.59
CA GLY A 132 9.17 1.82 -9.65
C GLY A 132 8.61 3.16 -9.17
N ILE A 133 8.88 4.21 -9.94
CA ILE A 133 8.25 5.51 -9.79
C ILE A 133 6.80 5.39 -10.27
N THR A 134 5.81 5.56 -9.39
CA THR A 134 4.42 5.61 -9.86
C THR A 134 4.15 6.96 -10.51
N THR A 135 3.85 6.93 -11.81
CA THR A 135 3.54 8.14 -12.56
C THR A 135 2.16 8.67 -12.17
N LEU A 136 1.90 9.97 -12.44
CA LEU A 136 0.58 10.56 -12.24
C LEU A 136 -0.50 9.80 -13.04
N ARG A 137 -0.16 9.33 -14.25
CA ARG A 137 -1.05 8.54 -15.10
C ARG A 137 -1.49 7.24 -14.41
N GLU A 138 -0.55 6.51 -13.81
CA GLU A 138 -0.85 5.27 -13.08
C GLU A 138 -1.76 5.53 -11.87
N ARG A 139 -1.53 6.62 -11.13
CA ARG A 139 -2.41 7.01 -10.01
C ARG A 139 -3.82 7.33 -10.47
N ILE A 140 -3.96 8.11 -11.54
CA ILE A 140 -5.27 8.39 -12.14
C ILE A 140 -5.97 7.09 -12.53
N ASN A 141 -5.23 6.11 -13.06
CA ASN A 141 -5.82 4.81 -13.37
C ASN A 141 -6.25 4.05 -12.10
N TYR A 142 -5.47 4.08 -11.02
CA TYR A 142 -5.91 3.54 -9.72
C TYR A 142 -7.16 4.24 -9.20
N TRP A 143 -7.26 5.57 -9.36
CA TRP A 143 -8.45 6.33 -8.98
C TRP A 143 -9.66 5.92 -9.82
N ARG A 144 -9.49 5.68 -11.12
CA ARG A 144 -10.56 5.17 -11.99
C ARG A 144 -11.02 3.77 -11.56
N VAL A 145 -10.10 2.88 -11.17
CA VAL A 145 -10.44 1.56 -10.60
C VAL A 145 -11.21 1.72 -9.28
N ALA A 146 -10.75 2.60 -8.39
CA ALA A 146 -11.43 2.92 -7.14
C ALA A 146 -12.85 3.43 -7.37
N LEU A 147 -13.03 4.40 -8.27
CA LEU A 147 -14.34 4.96 -8.60
C LEU A 147 -15.30 3.89 -9.15
N ARG A 148 -14.81 2.92 -9.94
CA ARG A 148 -15.65 1.79 -10.39
C ARG A 148 -16.10 0.89 -9.25
N GLN A 149 -15.24 0.65 -8.25
CA GLN A 149 -15.64 -0.09 -7.04
C GLN A 149 -16.65 0.69 -6.21
N ILE A 150 -16.40 1.97 -5.97
CA ILE A 150 -17.28 2.87 -5.22
C ILE A 150 -18.68 2.89 -5.85
N ARG A 151 -18.79 2.94 -7.18
CA ARG A 151 -20.09 2.90 -7.87
C ARG A 151 -20.94 1.67 -7.56
N LYS A 152 -20.32 0.53 -7.20
CA LYS A 152 -21.05 -0.71 -6.89
C LYS A 152 -21.67 -0.66 -5.49
N THR A 153 -21.03 0.00 -4.53
CA THR A 153 -21.50 0.12 -3.14
C THR A 153 -21.19 1.50 -2.54
N PRO A 154 -21.78 2.58 -3.07
CA PRO A 154 -21.34 3.95 -2.76
C PRO A 154 -21.60 4.36 -1.31
N ILE A 155 -22.68 3.89 -0.70
CA ILE A 155 -23.11 4.33 0.63
C ILE A 155 -22.26 3.69 1.74
N PHE A 156 -22.02 2.38 1.65
CA PHE A 156 -21.36 1.58 2.69
C PHE A 156 -19.92 1.17 2.36
N GLY A 157 -19.49 1.39 1.12
CA GLY A 157 -18.17 0.94 0.66
C GLY A 157 -18.17 -0.55 0.33
N VAL A 158 -17.00 -1.04 -0.06
CA VAL A 158 -16.71 -2.45 -0.38
C VAL A 158 -16.09 -3.20 0.80
N GLY A 159 -15.64 -2.50 1.84
CA GLY A 159 -14.96 -3.05 3.02
C GLY A 159 -13.45 -2.82 3.03
N PHE A 160 -12.85 -2.95 4.22
CA PHE A 160 -11.44 -2.66 4.47
C PHE A 160 -10.48 -3.54 3.65
N ASP A 161 -9.45 -2.89 3.08
CA ASP A 161 -8.37 -3.53 2.32
C ASP A 161 -8.86 -4.40 1.14
N VAL A 162 -10.11 -4.21 0.70
CA VAL A 162 -10.68 -4.94 -0.45
C VAL A 162 -10.10 -4.45 -1.77
N PHE A 163 -9.62 -3.20 -1.82
CA PHE A 163 -9.07 -2.58 -3.04
C PHE A 163 -8.03 -3.47 -3.73
N GLN A 164 -6.98 -3.90 -3.02
CA GLN A 164 -5.89 -4.72 -3.56
C GLN A 164 -6.36 -6.08 -4.13
N THR A 165 -7.43 -6.65 -3.57
CA THR A 165 -7.98 -7.93 -4.04
C THR A 165 -8.83 -7.76 -5.29
N LYS A 166 -9.52 -6.63 -5.44
CA LYS A 166 -10.44 -6.36 -6.56
C LYS A 166 -9.77 -5.70 -7.75
N VAL A 167 -8.65 -5.02 -7.55
CA VAL A 167 -7.89 -4.32 -8.60
C VAL A 167 -7.59 -5.19 -9.82
N PRO A 168 -7.08 -6.44 -9.70
CA PRO A 168 -6.74 -7.25 -10.89
C PRO A 168 -7.94 -7.55 -11.78
N PHE A 169 -9.10 -7.81 -11.18
CA PHE A 169 -10.33 -8.15 -11.90
C PHE A 169 -10.92 -6.93 -12.62
N LEU A 170 -10.95 -5.78 -11.95
CA LEU A 170 -11.47 -4.55 -12.55
C LEU A 170 -10.53 -4.00 -13.60
N GLN A 171 -9.23 -4.19 -13.43
CA GLN A 171 -8.26 -3.85 -14.46
C GLN A 171 -8.50 -4.68 -15.73
N LEU A 172 -8.76 -5.98 -15.60
CA LEU A 172 -9.11 -6.82 -16.74
C LEU A 172 -10.34 -6.28 -17.46
N GLU A 173 -11.42 -6.00 -16.71
CA GLU A 173 -12.65 -5.42 -17.25
C GLU A 173 -12.41 -4.08 -17.97
N ILE A 174 -11.59 -3.20 -17.40
CA ILE A 174 -11.25 -1.91 -18.01
C ILE A 174 -10.41 -2.12 -19.27
N ASN A 175 -9.39 -2.97 -19.22
CA ASN A 175 -8.51 -3.23 -20.34
C ASN A 175 -9.26 -3.84 -21.53
N GLU A 176 -10.24 -4.72 -21.27
CA GLU A 176 -11.14 -5.25 -22.30
C GLU A 176 -11.94 -4.12 -22.97
N GLN A 177 -12.43 -3.15 -22.19
CA GLN A 177 -13.20 -2.01 -22.71
C GLN A 177 -12.32 -0.97 -23.45
N THR A 178 -11.08 -0.76 -23.00
CA THR A 178 -10.16 0.23 -23.58
C THR A 178 -9.16 -0.37 -24.57
N LYS A 179 -9.37 -1.61 -25.04
CA LYS A 179 -8.46 -2.33 -25.94
C LYS A 179 -6.99 -2.34 -25.46
N GLY A 180 -6.79 -2.45 -24.14
CA GLY A 180 -5.46 -2.52 -23.51
C GLY A 180 -4.75 -1.19 -23.24
N GLU A 181 -5.34 -0.03 -23.55
CA GLU A 181 -4.70 1.28 -23.37
C GLU A 181 -4.60 1.75 -21.91
N PHE A 182 -5.44 1.21 -21.02
CA PHE A 182 -5.59 1.76 -19.68
C PHE A 182 -4.34 1.55 -18.82
N LEU A 183 -3.81 0.32 -18.75
CA LEU A 183 -2.55 0.02 -18.05
C LEU A 183 -1.90 -1.23 -18.67
N LYS A 184 -0.72 -1.06 -19.29
CA LYS A 184 0.13 -2.21 -19.65
C LYS A 184 0.60 -2.91 -18.37
N PHE A 185 0.35 -4.21 -18.28
CA PHE A 185 0.61 -5.01 -17.07
C PHE A 185 2.09 -5.06 -16.64
N GLU A 186 3.02 -4.81 -17.57
CA GLU A 186 4.46 -4.64 -17.31
C GLU A 186 4.78 -3.46 -16.39
N ASN A 187 3.95 -2.42 -16.38
CA ASN A 187 4.16 -1.20 -15.59
C ASN A 187 3.60 -1.32 -14.16
N TYR A 188 2.99 -2.45 -13.81
CA TYR A 188 2.55 -2.65 -12.43
C TYR A 188 3.73 -2.96 -11.52
N ALA A 189 3.95 -2.08 -10.56
CA ALA A 189 4.69 -2.44 -9.36
C ALA A 189 4.03 -3.70 -8.76
N CYS A 190 4.81 -4.76 -8.59
CA CYS A 190 4.50 -5.81 -7.63
C CYS A 190 4.97 -5.32 -6.26
N PRO A 191 4.39 -5.74 -5.13
CA PRO A 191 3.00 -6.18 -5.01
C PRO A 191 2.05 -5.12 -5.57
N TYR A 192 0.80 -5.51 -5.87
CA TYR A 192 -0.24 -4.54 -6.24
C TYR A 192 -0.31 -3.41 -5.19
N PRO A 193 -0.67 -2.17 -5.58
CA PRO A 193 -0.86 -1.09 -4.64
C PRO A 193 -1.92 -1.56 -3.65
N GLN A 194 -1.50 -1.62 -2.39
CA GLN A 194 -2.37 -2.11 -1.32
C GLN A 194 -3.60 -1.22 -1.16
N LYS A 195 -3.48 0.05 -1.58
CA LYS A 195 -4.48 1.10 -1.38
C LYS A 195 -4.55 2.03 -2.58
N CYS A 196 -5.67 2.70 -2.71
CA CYS A 196 -5.87 3.79 -3.67
C CYS A 196 -5.05 5.00 -3.18
N HIS A 197 -4.07 5.48 -3.96
CA HIS A 197 -3.18 6.63 -3.67
C HIS A 197 -3.93 7.99 -3.57
N ASN A 198 -5.01 8.03 -2.82
CA ASN A 198 -5.90 9.13 -2.47
C ASN A 198 -6.76 8.60 -1.31
N ASP A 199 -6.58 9.16 -0.13
CA ASP A 199 -7.24 8.66 1.07
C ASP A 199 -8.74 8.90 1.09
N TYR A 200 -9.23 9.94 0.42
CA TYR A 200 -10.66 10.16 0.30
C TYR A 200 -11.33 9.04 -0.47
N LEU A 201 -10.74 8.68 -1.62
CA LEU A 201 -11.21 7.54 -2.40
C LEU A 201 -11.05 6.24 -1.60
N GLN A 202 -9.96 6.08 -0.85
CA GLN A 202 -9.77 4.90 0.01
C GLN A 202 -10.82 4.83 1.14
N HIS A 203 -11.17 5.95 1.78
CA HIS A 203 -12.21 5.97 2.81
C HIS A 203 -13.59 5.68 2.24
N VAL A 204 -13.92 6.22 1.06
CA VAL A 204 -15.17 5.88 0.38
C VAL A 204 -15.18 4.43 -0.08
N LEU A 205 -14.04 3.88 -0.50
CA LEU A 205 -13.93 2.45 -0.77
C LEU A 205 -14.18 1.62 0.48
N ASP A 206 -13.51 1.90 1.59
CA ASP A 206 -13.56 1.04 2.77
C ASP A 206 -14.89 1.19 3.53
N ASN A 207 -15.40 2.41 3.65
CA ASN A 207 -16.52 2.77 4.54
C ASN A 207 -17.68 3.48 3.82
N GLY A 208 -17.60 3.66 2.51
CA GLY A 208 -18.59 4.37 1.74
C GLY A 208 -18.61 5.87 1.99
N LEU A 209 -19.59 6.53 1.37
CA LEU A 209 -19.84 7.96 1.56
C LEU A 209 -20.16 8.26 3.03
N ILE A 210 -20.78 7.35 3.78
CA ILE A 210 -21.06 7.55 5.21
C ILE A 210 -19.74 7.71 5.99
N GLY A 211 -18.75 6.86 5.75
CA GLY A 211 -17.45 6.98 6.40
C GLY A 211 -16.72 8.26 6.03
N LEU A 212 -16.78 8.67 4.75
CA LEU A 212 -16.18 9.94 4.30
C LEU A 212 -16.89 11.15 4.90
N VAL A 213 -18.22 11.15 4.97
CA VAL A 213 -18.99 12.23 5.61
C VAL A 213 -18.66 12.28 7.10
N GLY A 214 -18.56 11.12 7.77
CA GLY A 214 -18.19 11.05 9.18
C GLY A 214 -16.83 11.68 9.48
N ILE A 215 -15.79 11.34 8.70
CA ILE A 215 -14.45 11.94 8.89
C ILE A 215 -14.45 13.44 8.59
N LEU A 216 -15.12 13.88 7.51
CA LEU A 216 -15.19 15.30 7.16
C LEU A 216 -16.01 16.10 8.18
N PHE A 217 -17.07 15.50 8.74
CA PHE A 217 -17.85 16.08 9.82
C PHE A 217 -17.01 16.24 11.08
N LEU A 218 -16.22 15.24 11.48
CA LEU A 218 -15.30 15.35 12.61
C LEU A 218 -14.23 16.43 12.40
N VAL A 219 -13.69 16.53 11.18
CA VAL A 219 -12.76 17.62 10.81
C VAL A 219 -13.48 18.98 10.87
N GLY A 220 -14.72 19.07 10.38
CA GLY A 220 -15.53 20.28 10.45
C GLY A 220 -15.86 20.69 11.90
N LEU A 221 -16.23 19.73 12.75
CA LEU A 221 -16.44 19.96 14.18
C LEU A 221 -15.18 20.45 14.86
N ALA A 222 -14.04 19.83 14.56
CA ALA A 222 -12.75 20.32 15.04
C ALA A 222 -12.61 21.78 14.63
N LEU A 223 -12.62 22.09 13.33
CA LEU A 223 -12.48 23.45 12.77
C LEU A 223 -13.50 24.47 13.31
N SER A 224 -14.70 24.04 13.72
CA SER A 224 -15.76 24.91 14.24
C SER A 224 -15.58 25.34 15.71
N ALA A 225 -14.79 24.59 16.49
CA ALA A 225 -14.35 25.10 17.78
C ALA A 225 -13.52 26.37 17.54
N GLU A 226 -13.56 27.37 18.41
CA GLU A 226 -12.74 28.60 18.29
C GLU A 226 -11.25 28.26 18.19
N ILE A 227 -10.79 28.09 16.96
CA ILE A 227 -9.54 27.46 16.63
C ILE A 227 -8.62 28.52 16.04
N SER A 228 -7.36 28.47 16.47
CA SER A 228 -6.33 29.34 15.91
C SER A 228 -6.13 29.12 14.41
N SER A 229 -5.62 30.16 13.76
CA SER A 229 -5.09 30.12 12.40
C SER A 229 -4.17 28.92 12.11
N LEU A 230 -3.28 28.59 13.05
CA LEU A 230 -2.29 27.52 12.90
C LEU A 230 -2.89 26.12 12.94
N LEU A 231 -3.93 25.91 13.73
CA LEU A 231 -4.61 24.62 13.80
C LEU A 231 -5.49 24.40 12.57
N VAL A 232 -6.15 25.44 12.05
CA VAL A 232 -6.76 25.35 10.71
C VAL A 232 -5.72 25.06 9.64
N ALA A 233 -4.55 25.71 9.65
CA ALA A 233 -3.46 25.41 8.73
C ALA A 233 -3.00 23.94 8.80
N ALA A 234 -2.90 23.38 10.00
CA ALA A 234 -2.57 21.97 10.19
C ALA A 234 -3.62 21.05 9.55
N PHE A 235 -4.91 21.33 9.73
CA PHE A 235 -6.00 20.57 9.12
C PHE A 235 -6.04 20.73 7.60
N VAL A 236 -5.91 21.94 7.07
CA VAL A 236 -5.90 22.17 5.61
C VAL A 236 -4.70 21.46 4.97
N SER A 237 -3.53 21.53 5.60
CA SER A 237 -2.33 20.81 5.17
C SER A 237 -2.56 19.30 5.14
N LEU A 238 -3.14 18.76 6.21
CA LEU A 238 -3.52 17.36 6.34
C LEU A 238 -4.50 16.93 5.23
N LEU A 239 -5.54 17.73 4.99
CA LEU A 239 -6.53 17.47 3.95
C LEU A 239 -5.88 17.49 2.55
N ALA A 240 -5.00 18.45 2.27
CA ALA A 240 -4.26 18.51 1.02
C ALA A 240 -3.35 17.28 0.84
N CYS A 241 -2.68 16.84 1.91
CA CYS A 241 -1.86 15.64 1.88
C CYS A 241 -2.66 14.37 1.59
N GLY A 242 -3.88 14.26 2.12
CA GLY A 242 -4.80 13.14 1.87
C GLY A 242 -5.19 12.94 0.40
N LEU A 243 -5.09 13.97 -0.46
CA LEU A 243 -5.42 13.86 -1.89
C LEU A 243 -4.45 12.96 -2.66
N PHE A 244 -3.20 12.92 -2.22
CA PHE A 244 -2.11 12.28 -2.96
C PHE A 244 -1.46 11.11 -2.20
N PHE A 245 -1.76 10.96 -0.90
CA PHE A 245 -1.10 10.00 -0.02
C PHE A 245 -2.00 9.48 1.10
N HIS A 246 -1.49 8.43 1.77
CA HIS A 246 -2.13 7.74 2.88
C HIS A 246 -1.97 8.41 4.24
N THR A 247 -2.25 9.71 4.26
CA THR A 247 -2.02 10.58 5.41
C THR A 247 -3.00 10.28 6.55
N PHE A 248 -4.29 10.07 6.28
CA PHE A 248 -5.30 9.76 7.31
C PHE A 248 -5.08 8.42 7.98
N HIS A 249 -4.52 7.42 7.29
CA HIS A 249 -4.29 6.11 7.91
C HIS A 249 -3.21 6.15 9.01
N VAL A 250 -2.18 6.97 8.83
CA VAL A 250 -1.14 7.19 9.85
C VAL A 250 -1.62 8.20 10.88
N ILE A 251 -2.41 9.17 10.43
CA ILE A 251 -2.81 10.31 11.23
C ILE A 251 -4.08 10.07 12.01
N MET A 252 -4.90 9.06 11.74
CA MET A 252 -6.07 8.73 12.58
C MET A 252 -5.67 8.45 14.03
N THR A 253 -4.57 7.74 14.25
CA THR A 253 -3.95 7.60 15.59
C THR A 253 -3.49 8.93 16.18
N ASN A 254 -3.06 9.88 15.34
CA ASN A 254 -2.63 11.21 15.77
C ASN A 254 -3.77 12.21 15.92
N ILE A 255 -4.84 12.17 15.13
CA ILE A 255 -6.03 13.01 15.28
C ILE A 255 -6.69 12.63 16.58
N ILE A 256 -6.82 11.34 16.90
CA ILE A 256 -7.30 10.88 18.19
C ILE A 256 -6.38 11.42 19.30
N PHE A 257 -5.05 11.29 19.17
CA PHE A 257 -4.11 11.86 20.13
C PHE A 257 -4.22 13.37 20.30
N TRP A 258 -4.32 14.14 19.21
CA TRP A 258 -4.38 15.60 19.22
C TRP A 258 -5.74 16.12 19.65
N PHE A 259 -6.82 15.43 19.29
CA PHE A 259 -8.17 15.70 19.77
C PHE A 259 -8.26 15.43 21.27
N LEU A 260 -7.68 14.32 21.75
CA LEU A 260 -7.52 14.07 23.18
C LEU A 260 -6.71 15.19 23.85
N CYS A 261 -5.55 15.57 23.30
CA CYS A 261 -4.76 16.72 23.80
C CYS A 261 -5.57 18.03 23.84
N PHE A 262 -6.37 18.31 22.80
CA PHE A 262 -7.21 19.51 22.69
C PHE A 262 -8.32 19.52 23.75
N THR A 263 -9.04 18.40 23.89
CA THR A 263 -10.09 18.26 24.92
C THR A 263 -9.53 18.40 26.33
N LEU A 264 -8.32 17.88 26.58
CA LEU A 264 -7.60 18.02 27.86
C LEU A 264 -7.18 19.46 28.15
N ILE A 265 -6.78 20.23 27.13
CA ILE A 265 -6.41 21.65 27.29
C ILE A 265 -7.65 22.52 27.54
N ARG A 266 -8.76 22.25 26.83
CA ARG A 266 -9.99 23.07 26.89
C ARG A 266 -10.83 22.82 28.15
N SER A 267 -10.74 21.65 28.78
CA SER A 267 -11.52 21.35 29.99
C SER A 267 -11.12 22.17 31.23
N GLY A 268 -10.17 23.11 31.11
CA GLY A 268 -9.84 24.08 32.16
C GLY A 268 -9.34 23.44 33.46
N GLY A 269 -8.95 22.17 33.42
CA GLY A 269 -8.57 21.45 34.61
C GLY A 269 -7.32 22.08 35.21
N GLU A 270 -7.36 22.30 36.53
CA GLU A 270 -6.22 21.91 37.36
C GLU A 270 -5.59 20.63 36.81
N VAL A 271 -4.32 20.40 37.09
CA VAL A 271 -3.58 19.19 36.73
C VAL A 271 -4.26 17.96 37.38
N VAL A 272 -5.47 17.61 36.94
CA VAL A 272 -6.24 16.43 37.25
C VAL A 272 -5.46 15.36 36.54
N THR A 273 -4.43 14.93 37.26
CA THR A 273 -3.67 13.70 37.10
C THR A 273 -3.77 13.14 35.68
N LEU A 274 -2.96 13.70 34.79
CA LEU A 274 -2.43 13.03 33.58
C LEU A 274 -1.88 11.61 33.86
N LEU A 275 -1.76 11.24 35.15
CA LEU A 275 -1.40 9.93 35.67
C LEU A 275 -2.55 8.90 35.71
N THR A 276 -3.82 9.28 35.81
CA THR A 276 -4.84 8.32 36.27
C THR A 276 -5.65 7.63 35.18
N ILE A 277 -6.01 8.25 34.04
CA ILE A 277 -6.66 7.50 32.94
C ILE A 277 -6.25 8.05 31.55
N PRO A 278 -5.59 7.27 30.68
CA PRO A 278 -4.84 6.08 31.07
C PRO A 278 -3.55 5.93 30.26
N TRP A 279 -2.43 5.93 30.99
CA TRP A 279 -1.26 5.15 30.58
C TRP A 279 -1.67 3.75 30.13
N TYR A 280 -2.76 3.16 30.65
CA TYR A 280 -3.30 1.90 30.15
C TYR A 280 -3.68 1.93 28.66
N VAL A 281 -4.25 3.00 28.08
CA VAL A 281 -4.52 3.04 26.61
C VAL A 281 -3.21 3.23 25.86
N VAL A 282 -2.31 4.09 26.31
CA VAL A 282 -0.98 4.27 25.68
C VAL A 282 -0.12 3.00 25.78
N ILE A 283 -0.19 2.28 26.89
CA ILE A 283 0.48 1.01 27.15
C ILE A 283 -0.21 -0.12 26.38
N ILE A 284 -1.54 -0.19 26.35
CA ILE A 284 -2.27 -1.20 25.55
C ILE A 284 -1.97 -0.98 24.07
N PHE A 285 -2.11 0.25 23.54
CA PHE A 285 -1.74 0.55 22.16
C PHE A 285 -0.24 0.37 21.93
N GLY A 286 0.62 0.77 22.86
CA GLY A 286 2.07 0.61 22.77
C GLY A 286 2.49 -0.87 22.77
N VAL A 287 1.89 -1.71 23.61
CA VAL A 287 2.12 -3.15 23.69
C VAL A 287 1.52 -3.86 22.48
N LEU A 288 0.32 -3.49 22.03
CA LEU A 288 -0.29 -4.03 20.81
C LEU A 288 0.53 -3.63 19.57
N PHE A 289 0.98 -2.38 19.48
CA PHE A 289 1.86 -1.88 18.42
C PHE A 289 3.22 -2.57 18.47
N LEU A 290 3.83 -2.72 19.65
CA LEU A 290 5.11 -3.41 19.82
C LEU A 290 4.97 -4.90 19.48
N LYS A 291 3.89 -5.57 19.91
CA LYS A 291 3.58 -6.97 19.58
C LYS A 291 3.36 -7.14 18.08
N TYR A 292 2.59 -6.26 17.45
CA TYR A 292 2.37 -6.27 16.00
C TYR A 292 3.69 -6.02 15.26
N THR A 293 4.46 -5.02 15.66
CA THR A 293 5.75 -4.68 15.05
C THR A 293 6.76 -5.79 15.24
N LEU A 294 6.92 -6.35 16.45
CA LEU A 294 7.78 -7.50 16.70
C LEU A 294 7.33 -8.73 15.91
N SER A 295 6.03 -9.04 15.88
CA SER A 295 5.52 -10.18 15.11
C SER A 295 5.75 -9.99 13.61
N ARG A 296 5.57 -8.76 13.09
CA ARG A 296 5.85 -8.40 11.69
C ARG A 296 7.34 -8.47 11.40
N THR A 297 8.19 -7.90 12.24
CA THR A 297 9.65 -7.91 12.10
C THR A 297 10.21 -9.33 12.23
N LEU A 298 9.72 -10.15 13.15
CA LEU A 298 10.10 -11.57 13.26
C LEU A 298 9.62 -12.36 12.04
N PHE A 299 8.41 -12.09 11.55
CA PHE A 299 7.94 -12.66 10.28
C PHE A 299 8.86 -12.25 9.14
N ASP A 300 9.15 -10.96 8.98
CA ASP A 300 10.01 -10.43 7.93
C ASP A 300 11.43 -11.01 8.04
N ILE A 301 12.02 -11.12 9.23
CA ILE A 301 13.34 -11.75 9.45
C ILE A 301 13.29 -13.23 9.06
N THR A 302 12.32 -13.99 9.59
CA THR A 302 12.19 -15.43 9.31
C THR A 302 11.98 -15.68 7.82
N PHE A 303 11.17 -14.83 7.20
CA PHE A 303 10.87 -14.86 5.79
C PHE A 303 12.08 -14.43 4.94
N HIS A 304 12.85 -13.45 5.39
CA HIS A 304 14.08 -13.02 4.71
C HIS A 304 15.19 -14.06 4.81
N ASP A 305 15.30 -14.76 5.95
CA ASP A 305 16.21 -15.90 6.13
C ASP A 305 15.78 -17.09 5.26
N TYR A 306 14.48 -17.35 5.14
CA TYR A 306 13.94 -18.33 4.19
C TYR A 306 14.40 -18.04 2.75
N PHE A 307 14.35 -16.78 2.35
CA PHE A 307 14.77 -16.30 1.03
C PHE A 307 16.28 -16.40 0.82
N ARG A 308 17.06 -15.95 1.80
CA ARG A 308 18.53 -15.99 1.74
C ARG A 308 19.04 -17.44 1.59
N ASN A 309 18.32 -18.41 2.14
CA ASN A 309 18.67 -19.82 2.09
C ASN A 309 17.99 -20.58 0.91
N ASN A 310 17.68 -19.91 -0.20
CA ASN A 310 17.21 -20.51 -1.45
C ASN A 310 15.95 -21.40 -1.35
N CYS A 311 15.05 -21.13 -0.39
CA CYS A 311 13.88 -21.96 -0.13
C CYS A 311 14.25 -23.39 0.30
N THR A 312 15.26 -23.56 1.15
CA THR A 312 15.58 -24.87 1.76
C THR A 312 14.80 -25.14 3.04
N PHE A 313 14.19 -24.12 3.64
CA PHE A 313 13.40 -24.27 4.86
C PHE A 313 12.00 -24.80 4.54
N PRO A 314 11.44 -25.74 5.33
CA PRO A 314 10.06 -26.16 5.16
C PRO A 314 9.10 -25.00 5.48
N PRO A 315 8.07 -24.74 4.64
CA PRO A 315 7.14 -23.62 4.79
C PRO A 315 6.23 -23.75 6.03
N THR A 316 6.26 -24.88 6.74
CA THR A 316 5.37 -25.22 7.86
C THR A 316 5.41 -24.20 8.99
N LYS A 317 6.58 -23.62 9.30
CA LYS A 317 6.69 -22.57 10.33
C LYS A 317 5.96 -21.30 9.92
N ALA A 318 6.16 -20.82 8.69
CA ALA A 318 5.49 -19.63 8.18
C ALA A 318 3.97 -19.83 8.06
N LEU A 319 3.54 -21.01 7.58
CA LEU A 319 2.13 -21.38 7.48
C LEU A 319 1.45 -21.48 8.85
N LYS A 320 2.17 -21.90 9.91
CA LYS A 320 1.63 -21.90 11.28
C LYS A 320 1.31 -20.49 11.77
N HIS A 321 2.11 -19.50 11.39
CA HIS A 321 1.89 -18.10 11.79
C HIS A 321 0.85 -17.39 10.92
N ASN A 322 0.79 -17.71 9.63
CA ASN A 322 -0.15 -17.09 8.70
C ASN A 322 -0.69 -18.11 7.67
N PRO A 323 -1.69 -18.94 8.05
CA PRO A 323 -2.19 -20.03 7.22
C PRO A 323 -3.05 -19.59 6.04
N LYS A 324 -3.37 -18.30 5.92
CA LYS A 324 -4.16 -17.72 4.83
C LYS A 324 -3.38 -16.71 4.00
N SER A 325 -2.05 -16.70 4.09
CA SER A 325 -1.25 -15.80 3.26
C SER A 325 -1.05 -16.39 1.88
N SER A 326 -1.53 -15.70 0.84
CA SER A 326 -1.28 -16.10 -0.56
C SER A 326 0.21 -16.23 -0.84
N MET A 327 0.99 -15.27 -0.32
CA MET A 327 2.43 -15.18 -0.45
C MET A 327 3.13 -16.42 0.14
N VAL A 328 2.81 -16.79 1.39
CA VAL A 328 3.42 -17.97 2.04
C VAL A 328 3.10 -19.24 1.26
N HIS A 329 1.86 -19.37 0.78
CA HIS A 329 1.45 -20.51 -0.05
C HIS A 329 2.17 -20.56 -1.40
N THR A 330 2.40 -19.42 -2.06
CA THR A 330 3.19 -19.37 -3.30
C THR A 330 4.59 -19.93 -3.08
N TYR A 331 5.28 -19.52 -2.01
CA TYR A 331 6.62 -20.03 -1.72
C TYR A 331 6.62 -21.49 -1.28
N ALA A 332 5.59 -21.92 -0.55
CA ALA A 332 5.41 -23.33 -0.25
C ALA A 332 5.27 -24.16 -1.55
N GLY A 333 4.50 -23.68 -2.52
CA GLY A 333 4.39 -24.29 -3.84
C GLY A 333 5.74 -24.41 -4.54
N GLN A 334 6.54 -23.35 -4.55
CA GLN A 334 7.90 -23.36 -5.13
C GLN A 334 8.86 -24.32 -4.40
N TYR A 335 8.78 -24.40 -3.07
CA TYR A 335 9.53 -25.38 -2.28
C TYR A 335 9.20 -26.82 -2.70
N TYR A 336 7.91 -27.14 -2.82
CA TYR A 336 7.47 -28.48 -3.18
C TYR A 336 7.73 -28.83 -4.64
N PHE A 337 7.73 -27.83 -5.54
CA PHE A 337 8.24 -27.99 -6.90
C PHE A 337 9.70 -28.44 -6.91
N LYS A 338 10.58 -27.77 -6.15
CA LYS A 338 12.02 -28.12 -6.08
C LYS A 338 12.28 -29.51 -5.47
N THR A 339 11.42 -29.94 -4.55
CA THR A 339 11.54 -31.27 -3.91
C THR A 339 10.81 -32.39 -4.67
N GLY A 340 10.17 -32.07 -5.80
CA GLY A 340 9.44 -33.04 -6.62
C GLY A 340 8.10 -33.49 -6.04
N ASN A 341 7.60 -32.87 -4.98
CA ASN A 341 6.31 -33.22 -4.38
C ASN A 341 5.17 -32.48 -5.10
N ILE A 342 4.72 -33.04 -6.22
CA ILE A 342 3.72 -32.42 -7.11
C ILE A 342 2.36 -32.22 -6.41
N THR A 343 1.93 -33.18 -5.58
CA THR A 343 0.66 -33.06 -4.83
C THR A 343 0.63 -31.84 -3.92
N LYS A 344 1.67 -31.66 -3.10
CA LYS A 344 1.77 -30.49 -2.20
C LYS A 344 1.99 -29.18 -2.96
N MET A 345 2.71 -29.23 -4.08
CA MET A 345 2.83 -28.07 -4.97
C MET A 345 1.45 -27.62 -5.48
N PHE A 346 0.61 -28.57 -5.93
CA PHE A 346 -0.75 -28.29 -6.38
C PHE A 346 -1.62 -27.73 -5.25
N GLU A 347 -1.65 -28.38 -4.09
CA GLU A 347 -2.42 -27.94 -2.91
C GLU A 347 -2.09 -26.50 -2.51
N HIS A 348 -0.80 -26.17 -2.45
CA HIS A 348 -0.37 -24.83 -2.08
C HIS A 348 -0.56 -23.80 -3.19
N SER A 349 -0.42 -24.18 -4.46
CA SER A 349 -0.76 -23.27 -5.57
C SER A 349 -2.25 -22.93 -5.60
N LEU A 350 -3.10 -23.92 -5.34
CA LEU A 350 -4.55 -23.73 -5.22
C LEU A 350 -4.89 -22.87 -4.00
N SER A 351 -4.25 -23.13 -2.86
CA SER A 351 -4.43 -22.32 -1.63
C SER A 351 -3.97 -20.88 -1.82
N ALA A 352 -2.85 -20.65 -2.52
CA ALA A 352 -2.37 -19.30 -2.81
C ALA A 352 -3.40 -18.51 -3.63
N LEU A 353 -4.02 -19.17 -4.61
CA LEU A 353 -5.07 -18.58 -5.43
C LEU A 353 -6.36 -18.33 -4.62
N ALA A 354 -6.78 -19.29 -3.79
CA ALA A 354 -7.98 -19.20 -2.96
C ALA A 354 -7.88 -18.10 -1.89
N TYR A 355 -6.67 -17.89 -1.34
CA TYR A 355 -6.39 -16.87 -0.33
C TYR A 355 -5.75 -15.61 -0.92
N HIS A 356 -5.96 -15.32 -2.20
CA HIS A 356 -5.38 -14.14 -2.85
C HIS A 356 -5.72 -12.86 -2.08
N ASP A 357 -4.68 -12.21 -1.59
CA ASP A 357 -4.74 -11.02 -0.74
C ASP A 357 -4.13 -9.78 -1.43
N GLY A 358 -3.82 -9.87 -2.73
CA GLY A 358 -3.14 -8.81 -3.49
C GLY A 358 -1.62 -8.75 -3.30
N ALA A 359 -1.05 -9.54 -2.38
CA ALA A 359 0.40 -9.53 -2.11
C ALA A 359 1.22 -10.23 -3.21
N GLN A 360 0.56 -11.02 -4.06
CA GLN A 360 1.13 -11.70 -5.21
C GLN A 360 0.39 -11.30 -6.50
N ARG A 361 1.11 -11.36 -7.62
CA ARG A 361 0.51 -11.08 -8.94
C ARG A 361 -0.50 -12.17 -9.27
N TYR A 362 -1.73 -11.79 -9.60
CA TYR A 362 -2.82 -12.75 -9.74
C TYR A 362 -2.59 -13.71 -10.92
N TRP A 363 -2.02 -13.20 -12.02
CA TRP A 363 -1.62 -14.03 -13.17
C TRP A 363 -0.51 -15.03 -12.81
N GLU A 364 0.35 -14.72 -11.84
CA GLU A 364 1.47 -15.57 -11.43
C GLU A 364 0.94 -16.76 -10.64
N LEU A 365 -0.07 -16.52 -9.78
CA LEU A 365 -0.77 -17.58 -9.07
C LEU A 365 -1.43 -18.57 -10.04
N TRP A 366 -2.14 -18.06 -11.06
CA TRP A 366 -2.71 -18.89 -12.12
C TRP A 366 -1.65 -19.65 -12.92
N SER A 367 -0.53 -19.00 -13.26
CA SER A 367 0.56 -19.67 -13.98
C SER A 367 1.20 -20.77 -13.14
N ASN A 368 1.43 -20.53 -11.84
CA ASN A 368 1.99 -21.52 -10.92
C ASN A 368 1.06 -22.72 -10.74
N LEU A 369 -0.25 -22.48 -10.61
CA LEU A 369 -1.25 -23.55 -10.58
C LEU A 369 -1.27 -24.33 -11.89
N GLY A 370 -1.18 -23.65 -13.04
CA GLY A 370 -1.08 -24.30 -14.35
C GLY A 370 0.13 -25.22 -14.46
N THR A 371 1.29 -24.78 -13.98
CA THR A 371 2.49 -25.61 -13.92
C THR A 371 2.31 -26.81 -12.99
N ALA A 372 1.69 -26.63 -11.82
CA ALA A 372 1.39 -27.75 -10.92
C ALA A 372 0.46 -28.78 -11.57
N CYS A 373 -0.59 -28.32 -12.28
CA CYS A 373 -1.52 -29.19 -13.02
C CYS A 373 -0.81 -29.94 -14.14
N PHE A 374 0.07 -29.26 -14.88
CA PHE A 374 0.84 -29.85 -15.98
C PHE A 374 1.71 -31.00 -15.48
N LEU A 375 2.46 -30.78 -14.41
CA LEU A 375 3.32 -31.79 -13.79
C LEU A 375 2.53 -32.95 -13.18
N GLY A 376 1.30 -32.70 -12.74
CA GLY A 376 0.37 -33.73 -12.27
C GLY A 376 -0.37 -34.48 -13.38
N GLY A 377 -0.07 -34.21 -14.66
CA GLY A 377 -0.73 -34.83 -15.81
C GLY A 377 -2.11 -34.26 -16.18
N GLY A 378 -2.59 -33.25 -15.46
CA GLY A 378 -3.88 -32.59 -15.69
C GLY A 378 -3.82 -31.58 -16.85
N LEU A 379 -3.61 -32.05 -18.09
CA LEU A 379 -3.34 -31.20 -19.26
C LEU A 379 -4.44 -30.15 -19.53
N ALA A 380 -5.72 -30.55 -19.44
CA ALA A 380 -6.84 -29.64 -19.67
C ALA A 380 -6.92 -28.52 -18.63
N LEU A 381 -6.70 -28.85 -17.35
CA LEU A 381 -6.70 -27.86 -16.27
C LEU A 381 -5.47 -26.96 -16.36
N ALA A 382 -4.30 -27.50 -16.72
CA ALA A 382 -3.10 -26.72 -16.97
C ALA A 382 -3.30 -25.69 -18.09
N GLU A 383 -3.91 -26.10 -19.20
CA GLU A 383 -4.26 -25.23 -20.31
C GLU A 383 -5.21 -24.11 -19.85
N HIS A 384 -6.26 -24.46 -19.11
CA HIS A 384 -7.19 -23.47 -18.56
C HIS A 384 -6.46 -22.44 -17.69
N CYS A 385 -5.61 -22.89 -16.76
CA CYS A 385 -4.89 -22.01 -15.85
C CYS A 385 -3.94 -21.07 -16.59
N HIS A 386 -3.14 -21.58 -17.55
CA HIS A 386 -2.23 -20.73 -18.34
C HIS A 386 -2.97 -19.77 -19.27
N LYS A 387 -4.09 -20.19 -19.88
CA LYS A 387 -4.95 -19.27 -20.63
C LYS A 387 -5.52 -18.18 -19.73
N THR A 388 -5.95 -18.51 -18.53
CA THR A 388 -6.44 -17.53 -17.55
C THR A 388 -5.32 -16.58 -17.11
N ALA A 389 -4.10 -17.07 -16.87
CA ALA A 389 -2.94 -16.21 -16.60
C ALA A 389 -2.69 -15.22 -17.77
N LEU A 390 -2.80 -15.67 -19.03
CA LEU A 390 -2.64 -14.81 -20.21
C LEU A 390 -3.78 -13.81 -20.40
N LYS A 391 -5.01 -14.08 -19.93
CA LYS A 391 -6.07 -13.06 -19.88
C LYS A 391 -5.63 -11.87 -19.02
N PHE A 392 -5.04 -12.16 -17.87
CA PHE A 392 -4.53 -11.13 -16.95
C PHE A 392 -3.17 -10.55 -17.36
N TRP A 393 -2.33 -11.27 -18.10
CA TRP A 393 -1.09 -10.72 -18.65
C TRP A 393 -0.76 -11.36 -20.01
N PRO A 394 -1.19 -10.75 -21.13
CA PRO A 394 -1.03 -11.32 -22.47
C PRO A 394 0.42 -11.56 -22.92
N GLU A 395 1.39 -10.94 -22.26
CA GLU A 395 2.82 -11.05 -22.61
C GLU A 395 3.60 -12.00 -21.70
N HIS A 396 2.92 -12.73 -20.80
CA HIS A 396 3.56 -13.64 -19.87
C HIS A 396 4.31 -14.78 -20.59
N LYS A 397 5.64 -14.66 -20.69
CA LYS A 397 6.49 -15.60 -21.44
C LYS A 397 6.34 -17.07 -20.97
N ASN A 398 6.38 -17.32 -19.66
CA ASN A 398 6.30 -18.71 -19.16
C ASN A 398 4.94 -19.36 -19.45
N ALA A 399 3.82 -18.64 -19.30
CA ALA A 399 2.50 -19.16 -19.63
C ALA A 399 2.35 -19.46 -21.13
N LYS A 400 2.88 -18.60 -22.02
CA LYS A 400 2.94 -18.88 -23.47
C LYS A 400 3.72 -20.16 -23.77
N LYS A 401 4.94 -20.25 -23.24
CA LYS A 401 5.81 -21.42 -23.42
C LYS A 401 5.14 -22.71 -22.92
N ALA A 402 4.44 -22.65 -21.79
CA ALA A 402 3.71 -23.80 -21.25
C ALA A 402 2.53 -24.24 -22.15
N LEU A 403 1.81 -23.29 -22.75
CA LEU A 403 0.75 -23.61 -23.71
C LEU A 403 1.29 -24.20 -25.02
N ASP A 404 2.43 -23.69 -25.51
CA ASP A 404 3.08 -24.26 -26.70
C ASP A 404 3.49 -25.71 -26.46
N GLU A 405 4.02 -26.01 -25.28
CA GLU A 405 4.39 -27.37 -24.88
C GLU A 405 3.16 -28.29 -24.74
N LEU A 406 2.08 -27.80 -24.12
CA LEU A 406 0.79 -28.51 -24.05
C LEU A 406 0.25 -28.86 -25.43
N ASN A 407 0.34 -27.95 -26.39
CA ASN A 407 -0.09 -28.18 -27.77
C ASN A 407 0.76 -29.24 -28.47
N ARG A 408 2.08 -29.23 -28.27
CA ARG A 408 2.98 -30.26 -28.80
C ARG A 408 2.64 -31.66 -28.26
N LEU A 409 2.42 -31.77 -26.95
CA LEU A 409 2.02 -33.04 -26.34
C LEU A 409 0.68 -33.54 -26.91
N ARG A 410 -0.30 -32.65 -27.07
CA ARG A 410 -1.60 -33.01 -27.67
C ARG A 410 -1.43 -33.56 -29.09
N GLN A 411 -0.61 -32.93 -29.92
CA GLN A 411 -0.32 -33.42 -31.27
C GLN A 411 0.32 -34.80 -31.24
N HIS A 412 1.23 -35.05 -30.30
CA HIS A 412 1.85 -36.37 -30.12
C HIS A 412 0.85 -37.46 -29.70
N PHE A 413 -0.08 -37.17 -28.78
CA PHE A 413 -1.10 -38.15 -28.38
C PHE A 413 -2.10 -38.46 -29.50
N VAL A 414 -2.43 -37.48 -30.35
CA VAL A 414 -3.31 -37.68 -31.50
C VAL A 414 -2.65 -38.57 -32.56
N THR A 415 -1.33 -38.47 -32.77
CA THR A 415 -0.63 -39.30 -33.76
C THR A 415 -0.33 -40.72 -33.29
N VAL A 416 -0.21 -40.95 -31.97
CA VAL A 416 0.12 -42.26 -31.39
C VAL A 416 -1.11 -43.15 -31.17
N THR A 417 -2.32 -42.60 -31.31
CA THR A 417 -3.58 -43.38 -31.20
C THR A 417 -4.15 -43.61 -32.60
N PRO A 418 -3.64 -44.55 -33.42
CA PRO A 418 -4.31 -44.91 -34.66
C PRO A 418 -5.63 -45.56 -34.29
N VAL A 419 -6.72 -44.82 -34.48
CA VAL A 419 -8.07 -45.39 -34.49
C VAL A 419 -8.08 -46.37 -35.66
N ASN A 420 -7.93 -47.67 -35.38
CA ASN A 420 -8.14 -48.70 -36.37
C ASN A 420 -9.62 -48.60 -36.80
N PRO A 421 -9.95 -48.14 -38.01
CA PRO A 421 -11.33 -47.92 -38.41
C PRO A 421 -12.13 -49.24 -38.48
N ASN A 422 -11.43 -50.38 -38.46
CA ASN A 422 -12.02 -51.72 -38.54
C ASN A 422 -12.19 -52.41 -37.18
N GLU A 423 -11.75 -51.82 -36.08
CA GLU A 423 -12.09 -52.33 -34.75
C GLU A 423 -13.52 -51.88 -34.41
N LYS A 424 -14.50 -52.69 -34.80
CA LYS A 424 -15.89 -52.57 -34.33
C LYS A 424 -15.85 -52.38 -32.82
N MET A 425 -16.36 -51.24 -32.33
CA MET A 425 -16.67 -51.06 -30.92
C MET A 425 -17.59 -52.19 -30.48
N VAL A 426 -17.04 -53.19 -29.82
CA VAL A 426 -17.84 -54.16 -29.06
C VAL A 426 -18.39 -53.37 -27.89
N GLU A 427 -19.65 -52.96 -27.99
CA GLU A 427 -20.46 -52.49 -26.87
C GLU A 427 -20.41 -53.52 -25.75
N LYS A 428 -19.47 -53.36 -24.81
CA LYS A 428 -19.58 -54.00 -23.51
C LYS A 428 -20.67 -53.26 -22.74
N LYS A 429 -21.90 -53.77 -22.84
CA LYS A 429 -22.97 -53.51 -21.87
C LYS A 429 -22.42 -53.82 -20.47
N ALA A 430 -22.30 -52.80 -19.64
CA ALA A 430 -22.11 -52.98 -18.21
C ALA A 430 -23.41 -53.56 -17.63
N ILE A 431 -23.28 -54.66 -16.89
CA ILE A 431 -24.27 -55.15 -15.91
C ILE A 431 -23.84 -54.64 -14.54
#